data_AF-A0A1M6R5S1-F1
#
_entry.id   AF-A0A1M6R5S1-F1
#
_cell.length_a   1.000
_cell.length_b   1.000
_cell.length_c   1.000
_cell.angle_alpha   90.00
_cell.angle_beta   90.00
_cell.angle_gamma   90.00
#
_symmetry.space_group_name_H-M   'P 1'
#
loop_
_entity.id
_entity.type
_entity.pdbx_description
1 polymer ?
#
loop_
_entity_poly.entity_id
_entity_poly.type
_entity_poly.pdbx_seq_one_letter_code
_entity_poly.pdbx_strand_id
1 'polypeptide(L)'
;MGGKNPGRNYQRNMLYLKEKISPCVWVNVHLNIEVSGTFMTVSRSGKDIIMKKNKNSFFEALYSNLSANFADPGNLLDEINSSEVESKVPLRLRILAEGFSRKMTGDQVNEVLAEENCDTLYARSFFEATILYALDHGMDYEQWKKFYANCQSYTSEIENRSQYFPGGKITLQQLKEYVSDNSTETMETVMLTRWMETELKETESEEDFHNFVKNNREKFSTVREKSRYYFCKYLYLYIEEKCESYYESCAKSDQQRLQYGNMLDKTERGALERFALEELSFLKPLTKLKKDAEKAKNNMSVEEKREYIENTALTPGGIFDEFNYFYFGYVSADWMEVLFELYGSFDEWPEPLRIKVAHSMNLCGMEPDEEEKIQALKTLREMEEKQRKKEEALDDAYQRNDSESKKLYQQGRVGEDYFREFITGGRDINRSTLICFLLFVKMRMQLSEENKITMNRLNRILLNCKFLQLKPDNDFDQFVIRFLRSQEPMEILEEEVEKQVVQGKNFYLYKVYNEAYCHQKELLEYLI
;
A
#
# COMPACT_ATOMS: atom_id res chain seq x y z
N MET A 1 -13.74 -18.84 26.92
CA MET A 1 -14.65 -17.69 26.84
C MET A 1 -13.83 -16.45 27.12
N GLY A 2 -13.73 -15.55 26.16
CA GLY A 2 -12.78 -14.43 26.17
C GLY A 2 -12.54 -14.00 24.73
N GLY A 3 -13.55 -13.37 24.13
CA GLY A 3 -13.42 -12.76 22.82
C GLY A 3 -12.44 -11.60 22.92
N LYS A 4 -11.30 -11.73 22.25
CA LYS A 4 -10.36 -10.63 22.05
C LYS A 4 -11.03 -9.64 21.10
N ASN A 5 -11.57 -8.56 21.66
CA ASN A 5 -12.06 -7.43 20.88
C ASN A 5 -10.84 -6.58 20.47
N PRO A 6 -10.52 -6.42 19.17
CA PRO A 6 -9.36 -5.65 18.72
C PRO A 6 -9.42 -4.17 19.14
N GLY A 7 -10.62 -3.62 19.34
CA GLY A 7 -10.83 -2.22 19.73
C GLY A 7 -10.43 -1.86 21.17
N ARG A 8 -10.26 -2.84 22.08
CA ARG A 8 -9.89 -2.54 23.48
C ARG A 8 -8.39 -2.45 23.75
N ASN A 9 -7.54 -2.68 22.75
CA ASN A 9 -6.08 -2.62 22.92
C ASN A 9 -5.46 -1.24 22.61
N TYR A 10 -6.20 -0.32 22.01
CA TYR A 10 -5.66 1.00 21.62
C TYR A 10 -5.41 1.93 22.82
N GLN A 11 -6.35 2.00 23.78
CA GLN A 11 -6.16 2.79 25.02
C GLN A 11 -5.00 2.29 25.91
N ARG A 12 -4.65 1.01 25.84
CA ARG A 12 -3.51 0.43 26.59
C ARG A 12 -2.16 0.84 26.00
N ASN A 13 -2.12 1.13 24.70
CA ASN A 13 -0.89 1.44 23.98
C ASN A 13 -0.42 2.89 24.17
N MET A 14 -1.36 3.85 24.28
CA MET A 14 -1.00 5.22 24.66
C MET A 14 -0.50 5.31 26.11
N LEU A 15 -1.00 4.48 27.02
CA LEU A 15 -0.49 4.43 28.40
C LEU A 15 0.92 3.84 28.49
N TYR A 16 1.24 2.84 27.65
CA TYR A 16 2.57 2.21 27.65
C TYR A 16 3.68 3.14 27.11
N LEU A 17 3.34 4.09 26.23
CA LEU A 17 4.26 5.12 25.73
C LEU A 17 4.31 6.35 26.65
N LYS A 18 3.20 6.74 27.30
CA LYS A 18 3.18 7.80 28.33
C LYS A 18 4.11 7.52 29.53
N GLU A 19 4.41 6.26 29.83
CA GLU A 19 5.32 5.89 30.92
C GLU A 19 6.81 5.94 30.56
N LYS A 20 7.19 6.22 29.30
CA LYS A 20 8.60 6.19 28.85
C LYS A 20 9.17 7.47 28.23
N ILE A 21 8.40 8.54 28.06
CA ILE A 21 8.89 9.78 27.45
C ILE A 21 8.66 10.96 28.41
N SER A 22 9.74 11.68 28.74
CA SER A 22 9.71 12.84 29.64
C SER A 22 9.02 14.05 29.00
N PRO A 23 8.35 14.92 29.79
CA PRO A 23 7.50 15.99 29.24
C PRO A 23 8.26 17.31 29.07
N CYS A 24 8.37 17.85 27.86
CA CYS A 24 8.85 19.21 27.53
C CYS A 24 8.52 19.49 26.04
N VAL A 25 8.07 20.63 25.51
CA VAL A 25 7.62 21.97 25.94
C VAL A 25 6.83 22.50 24.73
N TRP A 26 5.65 23.09 24.95
CA TRP A 26 4.85 23.75 23.92
C TRP A 26 5.50 25.07 23.48
N VAL A 27 5.68 25.27 22.17
CA VAL A 27 5.97 26.59 21.57
C VAL A 27 4.95 26.88 20.49
N ASN A 28 4.17 27.94 20.70
CA ASN A 28 3.22 28.50 19.74
C ASN A 28 3.94 29.08 18.51
N VAL A 29 3.52 28.68 17.31
CA VAL A 29 3.84 29.38 16.05
C VAL A 29 2.54 29.72 15.33
N HIS A 30 2.28 31.01 15.13
CA HIS A 30 1.23 31.53 14.26
C HIS A 30 1.73 31.57 12.81
N LEU A 31 0.93 31.06 11.88
CA LEU A 31 1.13 31.23 10.43
C LEU A 31 -0.20 31.64 9.78
N ASN A 32 -0.20 32.81 9.16
CA ASN A 32 -1.24 33.33 8.27
C ASN A 32 -1.01 32.80 6.85
N ILE A 33 -2.02 32.20 6.22
CA ILE A 33 -2.05 31.99 4.76
C ILE A 33 -3.46 32.26 4.24
N GLU A 34 -3.52 33.08 3.20
CA GLU A 34 -4.71 33.57 2.49
C GLU A 34 -5.41 32.48 1.65
N VAL A 35 -6.73 32.62 1.55
CA VAL A 35 -7.67 31.70 0.89
C VAL A 35 -7.98 32.20 -0.52
N SER A 36 -7.95 31.31 -1.51
CA SER A 36 -8.73 31.46 -2.74
C SER A 36 -9.46 30.15 -3.04
N GLY A 37 -10.77 30.13 -2.82
CA GLY A 37 -11.63 28.98 -3.04
C GLY A 37 -12.33 29.00 -4.40
N THR A 38 -12.81 27.84 -4.82
CA THR A 38 -14.05 27.74 -5.62
C THR A 38 -14.75 26.41 -5.29
N PHE A 39 -16.02 26.52 -4.91
CA PHE A 39 -16.89 25.44 -4.45
C PHE A 39 -17.53 24.67 -5.62
N MET A 40 -17.73 23.36 -5.46
CA MET A 40 -18.89 22.66 -6.03
C MET A 40 -19.38 21.54 -5.11
N THR A 41 -20.62 21.69 -4.64
CA THR A 41 -21.42 20.68 -3.92
C THR A 41 -22.09 19.74 -4.91
N VAL A 42 -22.00 18.42 -4.71
CA VAL A 42 -22.78 17.44 -5.49
C VAL A 42 -23.65 16.57 -4.56
N SER A 43 -24.96 16.72 -4.73
CA SER A 43 -26.01 15.95 -4.09
C SER A 43 -26.16 14.56 -4.71
N ARG A 44 -26.24 13.51 -3.86
CA ARG A 44 -26.57 12.13 -4.24
C ARG A 44 -28.08 11.96 -4.46
N SER A 45 -28.48 11.55 -5.66
CA SER A 45 -29.62 10.63 -5.86
C SER A 45 -29.69 10.14 -7.30
N GLY A 46 -29.79 8.83 -7.52
CA GLY A 46 -30.24 8.30 -8.82
C GLY A 46 -29.67 6.94 -9.22
N LYS A 47 -30.27 5.88 -8.68
CA LYS A 47 -30.45 4.54 -9.29
C LYS A 47 -29.49 4.17 -10.45
N ASP A 48 -28.48 3.38 -10.12
CA ASP A 48 -27.63 2.65 -11.07
C ASP A 48 -28.43 1.58 -11.83
N ILE A 49 -28.99 1.98 -12.96
CA ILE A 49 -29.20 1.10 -14.12
C ILE A 49 -28.60 1.83 -15.31
N ILE A 50 -27.27 1.90 -15.35
CA ILE A 50 -26.54 2.43 -16.50
C ILE A 50 -26.05 1.23 -17.31
N MET A 51 -26.56 1.10 -18.54
CA MET A 51 -25.98 0.23 -19.56
C MET A 51 -24.46 0.49 -19.60
N LYS A 52 -23.63 -0.53 -19.33
CA LYS A 52 -22.16 -0.43 -19.48
C LYS A 52 -21.85 0.03 -20.91
N LYS A 53 -21.59 1.33 -21.10
CA LYS A 53 -20.96 1.83 -22.33
C LYS A 53 -19.56 1.20 -22.39
N ASN A 54 -19.17 0.73 -23.59
CA ASN A 54 -17.86 0.11 -23.80
C ASN A 54 -16.77 1.16 -23.54
N LYS A 55 -15.90 0.94 -22.54
CA LYS A 55 -14.88 1.92 -22.13
C LYS A 55 -13.91 2.24 -23.27
N ASN A 56 -13.60 1.25 -24.11
CA ASN A 56 -12.82 1.41 -25.33
C ASN A 56 -13.35 2.57 -26.21
N SER A 57 -14.67 2.68 -26.39
CA SER A 57 -15.25 3.73 -27.25
C SER A 57 -14.93 5.16 -26.78
N PHE A 58 -14.65 5.37 -25.48
CA PHE A 58 -14.21 6.67 -24.99
C PHE A 58 -12.77 6.98 -25.40
N PHE A 59 -11.89 5.98 -25.39
CA PHE A 59 -10.51 6.13 -25.85
C PHE A 59 -10.44 6.37 -27.36
N GLU A 60 -11.17 5.58 -28.16
CA GLU A 60 -11.20 5.74 -29.62
C GLU A 60 -11.70 7.12 -30.05
N ALA A 61 -12.74 7.63 -29.36
CA ALA A 61 -13.26 8.98 -29.60
C ALA A 61 -12.21 10.05 -29.25
N LEU A 62 -11.51 9.90 -28.12
CA LEU A 62 -10.44 10.81 -27.71
C LEU A 62 -9.30 10.83 -28.74
N TYR A 63 -8.80 9.65 -29.10
CA TYR A 63 -7.73 9.52 -30.10
C TYR A 63 -8.13 10.13 -31.44
N SER A 64 -9.35 9.85 -31.93
CA SER A 64 -9.85 10.40 -33.19
C SER A 64 -9.90 11.94 -33.18
N ASN A 65 -10.30 12.53 -32.05
CA ASN A 65 -10.33 13.99 -31.89
C ASN A 65 -8.91 14.59 -31.91
N LEU A 66 -7.97 13.96 -31.18
CA LEU A 66 -6.57 14.41 -31.13
C LEU A 66 -5.91 14.31 -32.50
N SER A 67 -6.14 13.21 -33.23
CA SER A 67 -5.62 13.03 -34.59
C SER A 67 -6.23 13.98 -35.62
N ALA A 68 -7.44 14.51 -35.38
CA ALA A 68 -8.09 15.47 -36.27
C ALA A 68 -7.59 16.91 -36.06
N ASN A 69 -7.17 17.26 -34.85
CA ASN A 69 -6.76 18.61 -34.46
C ASN A 69 -5.22 18.77 -34.46
N PHE A 70 -4.65 19.09 -35.62
CA PHE A 70 -3.20 19.34 -35.79
C PHE A 70 -2.74 20.77 -35.39
N ALA A 71 -3.29 21.39 -34.32
CA ALA A 71 -2.96 22.77 -33.96
C ALA A 71 -2.21 22.90 -32.60
N ASP A 72 -1.06 23.59 -32.69
CA ASP A 72 -0.10 24.15 -31.70
C ASP A 72 0.36 23.33 -30.46
N PRO A 73 1.67 23.32 -30.11
CA PRO A 73 2.23 22.56 -28.98
C PRO A 73 1.93 23.16 -27.58
N GLY A 74 1.17 24.26 -27.49
CA GLY A 74 0.93 24.97 -26.24
C GLY A 74 -0.25 24.42 -25.45
N ASN A 75 0.02 23.86 -24.26
CA ASN A 75 -0.91 23.57 -23.17
C ASN A 75 -2.25 22.92 -23.55
N LEU A 76 -2.22 21.77 -24.23
CA LEU A 76 -3.43 20.98 -24.45
C LEU A 76 -4.04 20.50 -23.11
N LEU A 77 -3.24 20.26 -22.05
CA LEU A 77 -3.74 19.89 -20.72
C LEU A 77 -4.74 20.91 -20.12
N ASP A 78 -4.61 22.20 -20.50
CA ASP A 78 -5.54 23.25 -20.08
C ASP A 78 -6.84 23.23 -20.93
N GLU A 79 -6.80 22.79 -22.19
CA GLU A 79 -7.97 22.61 -23.07
C GLU A 79 -8.69 21.24 -22.87
N ILE A 80 -7.95 20.19 -22.45
CA ILE A 80 -8.37 18.78 -22.24
C ILE A 80 -9.34 18.61 -21.05
N ASN A 81 -9.54 19.63 -20.21
CA ASN A 81 -10.48 19.57 -19.08
C ASN A 81 -11.88 20.12 -19.41
N SER A 82 -12.17 20.42 -20.69
CA SER A 82 -13.41 21.11 -21.10
C SER A 82 -14.52 20.20 -21.67
N SER A 83 -14.26 18.91 -21.94
CA SER A 83 -15.27 17.99 -22.49
C SER A 83 -15.75 16.88 -21.54
N GLU A 84 -17.02 16.48 -21.65
CA GLU A 84 -17.62 15.36 -20.90
C GLU A 84 -17.06 13.98 -21.27
N VAL A 85 -16.29 13.86 -22.36
CA VAL A 85 -15.70 12.59 -22.84
C VAL A 85 -14.32 12.37 -22.22
N GLU A 86 -13.51 13.43 -22.10
CA GLU A 86 -12.16 13.39 -21.54
C GLU A 86 -12.14 13.11 -20.03
N SER A 87 -13.11 13.63 -19.28
CA SER A 87 -13.28 13.33 -17.85
C SER A 87 -13.57 11.85 -17.55
N LYS A 88 -13.94 11.05 -18.57
CA LYS A 88 -14.22 9.62 -18.43
C LYS A 88 -13.01 8.74 -18.76
N VAL A 89 -11.92 9.30 -19.29
CA VAL A 89 -10.68 8.58 -19.60
C VAL A 89 -9.61 8.96 -18.58
N PRO A 90 -8.99 8.00 -17.88
CA PRO A 90 -7.90 8.28 -16.93
C PRO A 90 -6.75 9.08 -17.54
N LEU A 91 -6.12 9.97 -16.76
CA LEU A 91 -5.02 10.85 -17.22
C LEU A 91 -3.91 10.07 -17.96
N ARG A 92 -3.46 8.95 -17.39
CA ARG A 92 -2.47 8.07 -18.02
C ARG A 92 -2.86 7.65 -19.44
N LEU A 93 -4.12 7.28 -19.65
CA LEU A 93 -4.63 6.89 -20.97
C LEU A 93 -4.78 8.08 -21.91
N ARG A 94 -5.12 9.27 -21.40
CA ARG A 94 -5.14 10.50 -22.22
C ARG A 94 -3.75 10.82 -22.76
N ILE A 95 -2.72 10.69 -21.93
CA ILE A 95 -1.31 10.87 -22.34
C ILE A 95 -0.90 9.83 -23.38
N LEU A 96 -1.33 8.57 -23.25
CA LEU A 96 -1.07 7.55 -24.28
C LEU A 96 -1.77 7.86 -25.61
N ALA A 97 -3.02 8.34 -25.58
CA ALA A 97 -3.73 8.75 -26.79
C ALA A 97 -2.98 9.90 -27.51
N GLU A 98 -2.49 10.87 -26.75
CA GLU A 98 -1.64 11.95 -27.27
C GLU A 98 -0.37 11.38 -27.89
N GLY A 99 0.32 10.49 -27.17
CA GLY A 99 1.55 9.83 -27.63
C GLY A 99 1.40 9.16 -29.00
N PHE A 100 0.32 8.38 -29.19
CA PHE A 100 0.00 7.80 -30.49
C PHE A 100 -0.33 8.87 -31.55
N SER A 101 -1.14 9.87 -31.21
CA SER A 101 -1.58 10.89 -32.17
C SER A 101 -0.43 11.77 -32.69
N ARG A 102 0.55 12.05 -31.82
CA ARG A 102 1.71 12.91 -32.10
C ARG A 102 2.95 12.13 -32.49
N LYS A 103 2.89 10.80 -32.52
CA LYS A 103 4.01 9.90 -32.79
C LYS A 103 5.20 10.16 -31.87
N MET A 104 4.92 10.35 -30.58
CA MET A 104 5.94 10.48 -29.55
C MET A 104 6.66 9.13 -29.36
N THR A 105 7.93 9.16 -29.00
CA THR A 105 8.67 7.97 -28.59
C THR A 105 8.23 7.51 -27.20
N GLY A 106 8.55 6.26 -26.84
CA GLY A 106 8.28 5.72 -25.51
C GLY A 106 8.96 6.53 -24.40
N ASP A 107 10.15 7.07 -24.65
CA ASP A 107 10.86 7.94 -23.71
C ASP A 107 10.13 9.28 -23.51
N GLN A 108 9.68 9.94 -24.59
CA GLN A 108 8.91 11.19 -24.51
C GLN A 108 7.59 11.00 -23.77
N VAL A 109 6.87 9.90 -24.05
CA VAL A 109 5.63 9.58 -23.33
C VAL A 109 5.90 9.34 -21.85
N ASN A 110 6.98 8.64 -21.50
CA ASN A 110 7.34 8.40 -20.11
C ASN A 110 7.77 9.68 -19.37
N GLU A 111 8.39 10.64 -20.05
CA GLU A 111 8.68 11.98 -19.50
C GLU A 111 7.39 12.71 -19.13
N VAL A 112 6.42 12.78 -20.03
CA VAL A 112 5.11 13.41 -19.76
C VAL A 112 4.35 12.69 -18.65
N LEU A 113 4.35 11.35 -18.65
CA LEU A 113 3.75 10.57 -17.55
C LEU A 113 4.38 10.93 -16.20
N ALA A 114 5.69 11.09 -16.15
CA ALA A 114 6.42 11.44 -14.93
C ALA A 114 6.16 12.89 -14.46
N GLU A 115 6.01 13.82 -15.39
CA GLU A 115 5.63 15.22 -15.09
C GLU A 115 4.23 15.28 -14.46
N GLU A 116 3.28 14.52 -15.01
CA GLU A 116 1.88 14.43 -14.58
C GLU A 116 1.62 13.47 -13.41
N ASN A 117 2.68 13.00 -12.74
CA ASN A 117 2.61 12.06 -11.61
C ASN A 117 1.88 10.75 -11.90
N CYS A 118 1.92 10.29 -13.14
CA CYS A 118 1.44 8.98 -13.57
C CYS A 118 2.58 7.95 -13.59
N ASP A 119 2.25 6.68 -13.36
CA ASP A 119 3.23 5.60 -13.46
C ASP A 119 3.66 5.39 -14.92
N THR A 120 4.98 5.34 -15.17
CA THR A 120 5.54 5.20 -16.52
C THR A 120 5.28 3.80 -17.09
N LEU A 121 5.41 3.64 -18.41
CA LEU A 121 5.33 2.35 -19.08
C LEU A 121 6.44 1.40 -18.59
N TYR A 122 6.13 0.11 -18.55
CA TYR A 122 6.92 -0.94 -17.90
C TYR A 122 7.20 -2.09 -18.87
N ALA A 123 8.44 -2.23 -19.33
CA ALA A 123 8.83 -3.22 -20.35
C ALA A 123 8.65 -4.70 -19.93
N ARG A 124 8.51 -4.97 -18.62
CA ARG A 124 8.19 -6.31 -18.12
C ARG A 124 6.70 -6.64 -18.13
N SER A 125 5.84 -5.69 -18.49
CA SER A 125 4.47 -6.00 -18.93
C SER A 125 4.50 -6.27 -20.43
N PHE A 126 4.04 -7.45 -20.86
CA PHE A 126 3.94 -7.75 -22.29
C PHE A 126 3.08 -6.70 -23.02
N PHE A 127 1.97 -6.32 -22.39
CA PHE A 127 1.07 -5.33 -22.96
C PHE A 127 1.75 -3.96 -23.13
N GLU A 128 2.39 -3.44 -22.09
CA GLU A 128 3.07 -2.15 -22.18
C GLU A 128 4.34 -2.21 -23.03
N ALA A 129 5.02 -3.36 -23.13
CA ALA A 129 6.13 -3.56 -24.06
C ALA A 129 5.70 -3.40 -25.52
N THR A 130 4.50 -3.87 -25.90
CA THR A 130 3.98 -3.64 -27.26
C THR A 130 3.63 -2.17 -27.51
N ILE A 131 3.19 -1.44 -26.48
CA ILE A 131 2.95 0.01 -26.58
C ILE A 131 4.29 0.74 -26.75
N LEU A 132 5.30 0.43 -25.94
CA LEU A 132 6.64 1.00 -26.05
C LEU A 132 7.23 0.78 -27.44
N TYR A 133 7.17 -0.46 -27.94
CA TYR A 133 7.60 -0.78 -29.30
C TYR A 133 6.88 0.08 -30.36
N ALA A 134 5.55 0.15 -30.29
CA ALA A 134 4.75 0.91 -31.24
C ALA A 134 5.06 2.41 -31.24
N LEU A 135 5.25 3.00 -30.05
CA LEU A 135 5.65 4.40 -29.91
C LEU A 135 7.03 4.66 -30.53
N ASP A 136 8.02 3.81 -30.23
CA ASP A 136 9.38 3.95 -30.74
C ASP A 136 9.48 3.75 -32.26
N HIS A 137 8.51 3.05 -32.87
CA HIS A 137 8.41 2.84 -34.32
C HIS A 137 7.41 3.79 -35.00
N GLY A 138 6.87 4.79 -34.27
CA GLY A 138 5.96 5.80 -34.81
C GLY A 138 4.64 5.23 -35.35
N MET A 139 4.20 4.09 -34.80
CA MET A 139 2.92 3.48 -35.12
C MET A 139 1.77 4.32 -34.56
N ASP A 140 0.69 4.41 -35.31
CA ASP A 140 -0.57 4.95 -34.83
C ASP A 140 -1.36 3.92 -34.01
N TYR A 141 -2.45 4.35 -33.36
CA TYR A 141 -3.26 3.47 -32.51
C TYR A 141 -3.88 2.29 -33.26
N GLU A 142 -4.31 2.46 -34.52
CA GLU A 142 -4.91 1.38 -35.33
C GLU A 142 -3.85 0.37 -35.80
N GLN A 143 -2.64 0.86 -36.12
CA GLN A 143 -1.48 0.03 -36.41
C GLN A 143 -1.07 -0.78 -35.18
N TRP A 144 -0.99 -0.15 -34.00
CA TRP A 144 -0.69 -0.84 -32.76
C TRP A 144 -1.74 -1.91 -32.42
N LYS A 145 -3.04 -1.64 -32.59
CA LYS A 145 -4.09 -2.66 -32.36
C LYS A 145 -3.87 -3.92 -33.20
N LYS A 146 -3.54 -3.75 -34.49
CA LYS A 146 -3.24 -4.88 -35.39
C LYS A 146 -1.97 -5.61 -34.99
N PHE A 147 -0.92 -4.86 -34.67
CA PHE A 147 0.34 -5.40 -34.18
C PHE A 147 0.15 -6.22 -32.90
N TYR A 148 -0.54 -5.65 -31.90
CA TYR A 148 -0.85 -6.32 -30.64
C TYR A 148 -1.66 -7.60 -30.85
N ALA A 149 -2.68 -7.59 -31.72
CA ALA A 149 -3.46 -8.79 -32.05
C ALA A 149 -2.61 -9.89 -32.70
N ASN A 150 -1.65 -9.51 -33.56
CA ASN A 150 -0.68 -10.46 -34.12
C ASN A 150 0.23 -11.01 -33.01
N CYS A 151 0.75 -10.14 -32.14
CA CYS A 151 1.61 -10.53 -31.03
C CYS A 151 0.90 -11.47 -30.03
N GLN A 152 -0.40 -11.28 -29.79
CA GLN A 152 -1.19 -12.13 -28.88
C GLN A 152 -1.14 -13.61 -29.27
N SER A 153 -1.10 -13.92 -30.57
CA SER A 153 -1.05 -15.30 -31.07
C SER A 153 0.17 -16.09 -30.57
N TYR A 154 1.25 -15.39 -30.20
CA TYR A 154 2.48 -15.97 -29.68
C TYR A 154 2.50 -16.08 -28.13
N THR A 155 1.48 -15.55 -27.46
CA THR A 155 1.42 -15.41 -25.99
C THR A 155 0.31 -16.19 -25.31
N SER A 156 -0.42 -17.03 -26.05
CA SER A 156 -1.54 -17.84 -25.56
C SER A 156 -1.23 -18.78 -24.38
N GLU A 157 0.03 -18.92 -23.97
CA GLU A 157 0.46 -19.66 -22.77
C GLU A 157 1.21 -18.79 -21.73
N ILE A 158 1.22 -17.45 -21.85
CA ILE A 158 1.67 -16.53 -20.76
C ILE A 158 0.55 -16.38 -19.71
N GLU A 159 -0.17 -17.46 -19.40
CA GLU A 159 -1.01 -17.50 -18.21
C GLU A 159 -0.08 -17.57 -17.01
N ASN A 160 0.17 -16.40 -16.42
CA ASN A 160 1.02 -16.20 -15.25
C ASN A 160 0.43 -16.89 -14.01
N ARG A 161 0.51 -18.21 -13.94
CA ARG A 161 0.49 -18.91 -12.66
C ARG A 161 1.84 -18.67 -12.04
N SER A 162 1.90 -17.80 -11.02
CA SER A 162 3.12 -17.62 -10.24
C SER A 162 3.65 -18.99 -9.82
N GLN A 163 4.77 -19.41 -10.42
CA GLN A 163 5.40 -20.71 -10.18
C GLN A 163 5.68 -20.92 -8.67
N TYR A 164 5.91 -19.82 -7.96
CA TYR A 164 6.26 -19.75 -6.55
C TYR A 164 5.09 -20.00 -5.58
N PHE A 165 3.87 -19.62 -5.94
CA PHE A 165 2.71 -19.68 -5.02
C PHE A 165 1.55 -20.53 -5.55
N PRO A 166 1.78 -21.83 -5.85
CA PRO A 166 0.73 -22.72 -6.33
C PRO A 166 -0.30 -23.00 -5.23
N GLY A 167 -1.59 -22.91 -5.58
CA GLY A 167 -2.69 -23.41 -4.72
C GLY A 167 -3.06 -22.52 -3.52
N GLY A 168 -2.73 -21.23 -3.54
CA GLY A 168 -3.28 -20.22 -2.62
C GLY A 168 -2.72 -20.22 -1.19
N LYS A 169 -1.87 -21.20 -0.84
CA LYS A 169 -1.04 -21.15 0.36
C LYS A 169 0.28 -20.47 0.02
N ILE A 170 0.76 -19.63 0.92
CA ILE A 170 2.05 -18.94 0.84
C ILE A 170 2.84 -19.44 2.03
N THR A 171 3.91 -20.23 1.84
CA THR A 171 4.81 -20.64 2.92
C THR A 171 6.01 -19.70 3.02
N LEU A 172 6.71 -19.71 4.15
CA LEU A 172 7.96 -18.97 4.29
C LEU A 172 9.00 -19.46 3.28
N GLN A 173 9.08 -20.77 3.06
CA GLN A 173 9.96 -21.36 2.04
C GLN A 173 9.66 -20.83 0.63
N GLN A 174 8.40 -20.75 0.23
CA GLN A 174 8.03 -20.20 -1.08
C GLN A 174 8.37 -18.72 -1.22
N LEU A 175 8.18 -17.94 -0.15
CA LEU A 175 8.57 -16.52 -0.13
C LEU A 175 10.10 -16.38 -0.27
N LYS A 176 10.87 -17.22 0.44
CA LYS A 176 12.33 -17.29 0.35
C LYS A 176 12.79 -17.62 -1.06
N GLU A 177 12.22 -18.64 -1.68
CA GLU A 177 12.52 -19.06 -3.06
C GLU A 177 12.25 -17.92 -4.05
N TYR A 178 11.08 -17.28 -3.96
CA TYR A 178 10.74 -16.13 -4.80
C TYR A 178 11.77 -14.99 -4.66
N VAL A 179 12.14 -14.63 -3.42
CA VAL A 179 13.11 -13.55 -3.18
C VAL A 179 14.49 -13.93 -3.67
N SER A 180 14.92 -15.17 -3.43
CA SER A 180 16.25 -15.67 -3.80
C SER A 180 16.43 -15.70 -5.32
N ASP A 181 15.46 -16.23 -6.06
CA ASP A 181 15.51 -16.32 -7.52
C ASP A 181 15.48 -14.96 -8.22
N ASN A 182 14.90 -13.95 -7.56
CA ASN A 182 14.83 -12.58 -8.06
C ASN A 182 15.94 -11.67 -7.51
N SER A 183 16.90 -12.24 -6.79
CA SER A 183 18.05 -11.52 -6.22
C SER A 183 19.39 -12.06 -6.72
N THR A 184 20.45 -11.26 -6.56
CA THR A 184 21.83 -11.75 -6.57
C THR A 184 22.11 -12.57 -5.29
N GLU A 185 23.28 -13.22 -5.21
CA GLU A 185 23.73 -13.96 -4.02
C GLU A 185 23.73 -13.10 -2.74
N THR A 186 23.93 -11.78 -2.87
CA THR A 186 23.89 -10.78 -1.78
C THR A 186 22.50 -10.20 -1.54
N MET A 187 21.44 -10.84 -2.05
CA MET A 187 20.06 -10.35 -2.01
C MET A 187 19.87 -9.00 -2.71
N GLU A 188 20.72 -8.62 -3.67
CA GLU A 188 20.54 -7.39 -4.47
C GLU A 188 19.56 -7.61 -5.62
N THR A 189 18.87 -6.55 -6.01
CA THR A 189 17.84 -6.62 -7.04
C THR A 189 18.46 -6.89 -8.41
N VAL A 190 18.08 -8.00 -9.06
CA VAL A 190 18.54 -8.29 -10.44
C VAL A 190 18.08 -7.18 -11.39
N MET A 191 18.94 -6.71 -12.29
CA MET A 191 18.65 -5.62 -13.23
C MET A 191 17.74 -6.02 -14.42
N LEU A 192 16.97 -7.10 -14.28
CA LEU A 192 16.18 -7.71 -15.34
C LEU A 192 15.26 -6.73 -16.07
N THR A 193 14.57 -5.84 -15.34
CA THR A 193 13.71 -4.82 -15.95
C THR A 193 14.50 -3.88 -16.85
N ARG A 194 15.69 -3.41 -16.40
CA ARG A 194 16.54 -2.52 -17.20
C ARG A 194 17.11 -3.24 -18.41
N TRP A 195 17.49 -4.50 -18.26
CA TRP A 195 17.99 -5.30 -19.37
C TRP A 195 16.91 -5.51 -20.44
N MET A 196 15.67 -5.86 -20.04
CA MET A 196 14.55 -5.95 -21.00
C MET A 196 14.21 -4.60 -21.64
N GLU A 197 14.38 -3.48 -20.94
CA GLU A 197 14.22 -2.15 -21.55
C GLU A 197 15.27 -1.87 -22.61
N THR A 198 16.54 -2.19 -22.33
CA THR A 198 17.62 -2.05 -23.30
C THR A 198 17.39 -2.95 -24.51
N GLU A 199 17.09 -4.23 -24.29
CA GLU A 199 16.80 -5.19 -25.37
C GLU A 199 15.61 -4.75 -26.21
N LEU A 200 14.54 -4.23 -25.59
CA LEU A 200 13.37 -3.72 -26.30
C LEU A 200 13.71 -2.50 -27.16
N LYS A 201 14.54 -1.56 -26.66
CA LYS A 201 14.99 -0.40 -27.43
C LYS A 201 15.87 -0.76 -28.63
N GLU A 202 16.53 -1.91 -28.58
CA GLU A 202 17.37 -2.44 -29.66
C GLU A 202 16.56 -3.19 -30.73
N THR A 203 15.25 -3.38 -30.54
CA THR A 203 14.40 -4.01 -31.57
C THR A 203 14.12 -3.04 -32.71
N GLU A 204 14.55 -3.39 -33.94
CA GLU A 204 14.39 -2.54 -35.14
C GLU A 204 13.25 -3.01 -36.06
N SER A 205 12.77 -4.25 -35.88
CA SER A 205 11.76 -4.88 -36.72
C SER A 205 10.75 -5.72 -35.91
N GLU A 206 9.61 -6.03 -36.52
CA GLU A 206 8.61 -6.91 -35.89
C GLU A 206 9.19 -8.32 -35.61
N GLU A 207 10.12 -8.80 -36.44
CA GLU A 207 10.82 -10.07 -36.22
C GLU A 207 11.75 -10.01 -34.99
N ASP A 208 12.46 -8.89 -34.80
CA ASP A 208 13.28 -8.68 -33.60
C ASP A 208 12.43 -8.60 -32.35
N PHE A 209 11.28 -7.91 -32.41
CA PHE A 209 10.33 -7.88 -31.31
C PHE A 209 9.77 -9.27 -31.00
N HIS A 210 9.47 -10.08 -32.01
CA HIS A 210 9.06 -11.47 -31.79
C HIS A 210 10.14 -12.29 -31.09
N ASN A 211 11.40 -12.13 -31.47
CA ASN A 211 12.52 -12.79 -30.80
C ASN A 211 12.67 -12.31 -29.35
N PHE A 212 12.54 -11.00 -29.11
CA PHE A 212 12.51 -10.41 -27.77
C PHE A 212 11.42 -11.04 -26.90
N VAL A 213 10.17 -11.13 -27.41
CA VAL A 213 9.05 -11.73 -26.66
C VAL A 213 9.31 -13.21 -26.36
N LYS A 214 9.81 -13.96 -27.35
CA LYS A 214 10.11 -15.39 -27.19
C LYS A 214 11.21 -15.63 -26.15
N ASN A 215 12.28 -14.85 -26.18
CA ASN A 215 13.41 -14.97 -25.25
C ASN A 215 13.05 -14.55 -23.83
N ASN A 216 11.99 -13.74 -23.67
CA ASN A 216 11.58 -13.17 -22.38
C ASN A 216 10.23 -13.65 -21.87
N ARG A 217 9.66 -14.68 -22.49
CA ARG A 217 8.32 -15.20 -22.20
C ARG A 217 8.03 -15.39 -20.72
N GLU A 218 8.93 -16.04 -20.00
CA GLU A 218 8.79 -16.37 -18.57
C GLU A 218 9.06 -15.17 -17.64
N LYS A 219 9.60 -14.07 -18.19
CA LYS A 219 9.98 -12.87 -17.42
C LYS A 219 8.90 -11.79 -17.45
N PHE A 220 7.92 -11.90 -18.35
CA PHE A 220 6.77 -11.00 -18.38
C PHE A 220 5.86 -11.22 -17.18
N SER A 221 5.30 -10.13 -16.67
CA SER A 221 4.39 -10.11 -15.54
C SER A 221 3.21 -9.19 -15.83
N THR A 222 2.03 -9.58 -15.37
CA THR A 222 0.84 -8.73 -15.41
C THR A 222 0.85 -7.65 -14.33
N VAL A 223 1.82 -7.72 -13.43
CA VAL A 223 2.05 -6.74 -12.38
C VAL A 223 3.47 -6.15 -12.48
N ARG A 224 3.71 -5.03 -11.83
CA ARG A 224 5.01 -4.40 -11.63
C ARG A 224 5.88 -5.27 -10.73
N GLU A 225 6.51 -6.26 -11.34
CA GLU A 225 7.28 -7.29 -10.64
C GLU A 225 8.39 -6.72 -9.75
N LYS A 226 8.94 -5.53 -10.07
CA LYS A 226 9.91 -4.87 -9.20
C LYS A 226 9.33 -4.37 -7.89
N SER A 227 8.12 -3.80 -7.92
CA SER A 227 7.41 -3.37 -6.71
C SER A 227 7.07 -4.58 -5.84
N ARG A 228 6.54 -5.64 -6.46
CA ARG A 228 6.27 -6.93 -5.80
C ARG A 228 7.52 -7.52 -5.16
N TYR A 229 8.63 -7.55 -5.91
CA TYR A 229 9.91 -8.04 -5.41
C TYR A 229 10.36 -7.30 -4.15
N TYR A 230 10.35 -5.96 -4.14
CA TYR A 230 10.77 -5.21 -2.96
C TYR A 230 9.84 -5.45 -1.77
N PHE A 231 8.52 -5.49 -2.00
CA PHE A 231 7.56 -5.83 -0.96
C PHE A 231 7.86 -7.22 -0.35
N CYS A 232 7.99 -8.25 -1.18
CA CYS A 232 8.30 -9.62 -0.74
C CYS A 232 9.68 -9.73 -0.07
N LYS A 233 10.69 -9.04 -0.58
CA LYS A 233 12.05 -9.03 -0.01
C LYS A 233 12.03 -8.47 1.40
N TYR A 234 11.45 -7.29 1.60
CA TYR A 234 11.42 -6.66 2.93
C TYR A 234 10.48 -7.38 3.89
N LEU A 235 9.40 -7.99 3.38
CA LEU A 235 8.57 -8.92 4.15
C LEU A 235 9.36 -10.16 4.60
N TYR A 236 10.13 -10.76 3.70
CA TYR A 236 10.97 -11.92 4.02
C TYR A 236 11.99 -11.57 5.10
N LEU A 237 12.73 -10.46 4.95
CA LEU A 237 13.70 -10.00 5.95
C LEU A 237 13.05 -9.77 7.32
N TYR A 238 11.86 -9.16 7.35
CA TYR A 238 11.11 -8.95 8.58
C TYR A 238 10.74 -10.29 9.25
N ILE A 239 10.19 -11.24 8.48
CA ILE A 239 9.80 -12.55 9.00
C ILE A 239 11.03 -13.34 9.46
N GLU A 240 12.13 -13.31 8.70
CA GLU A 240 13.36 -14.02 9.01
C GLU A 240 13.97 -13.55 10.35
N GLU A 241 14.04 -12.24 10.60
CA GLU A 241 14.52 -11.70 11.89
C GLU A 241 13.66 -12.17 13.08
N LYS A 242 12.33 -12.20 12.90
CA LYS A 242 11.40 -12.69 13.92
C LYS A 242 11.55 -14.19 14.16
N CYS A 243 11.76 -14.98 13.11
CA CYS A 243 12.06 -16.40 13.21
C CYS A 243 13.39 -16.64 13.94
N GLU A 244 14.46 -15.91 13.61
CA GLU A 244 15.75 -16.02 14.30
C GLU A 244 15.65 -15.64 15.78
N SER A 245 14.91 -14.59 16.11
CA SER A 245 14.62 -14.22 17.51
C SER A 245 13.89 -15.35 18.28
N TYR A 246 12.99 -16.07 17.61
CA TYR A 246 12.35 -17.27 18.16
C TYR A 246 13.33 -18.43 18.36
N TYR A 247 14.20 -18.70 17.39
CA TYR A 247 15.20 -19.77 17.51
C TYR A 247 16.22 -19.50 18.62
N GLU A 248 16.67 -18.26 18.77
CA GLU A 248 17.50 -17.85 19.91
C GLU A 248 16.78 -18.05 21.24
N SER A 249 15.49 -17.73 21.30
CA SER A 249 14.66 -17.90 22.49
C SER A 249 14.46 -19.38 22.84
N CYS A 250 14.37 -20.26 21.83
CA CYS A 250 14.40 -21.71 22.02
C CYS A 250 15.72 -22.17 22.64
N ALA A 251 16.86 -21.75 22.06
CA ALA A 251 18.19 -22.13 22.56
C ALA A 251 18.42 -21.67 24.01
N LYS A 252 18.04 -20.43 24.33
CA LYS A 252 18.09 -19.88 25.71
C LYS A 252 17.20 -20.68 26.66
N SER A 253 15.98 -21.03 26.24
CA SER A 253 15.06 -21.82 27.05
C SER A 253 15.59 -23.24 27.32
N ASP A 254 16.22 -23.87 26.32
CA ASP A 254 16.82 -25.19 26.48
C ASP A 254 18.05 -25.16 27.41
N GLN A 255 18.88 -24.11 27.31
CA GLN A 255 19.99 -23.89 28.24
C GLN A 255 19.49 -23.73 29.69
N GLN A 256 18.43 -22.93 29.91
CA GLN A 256 17.83 -22.76 31.24
C GLN A 256 17.32 -24.08 31.81
N ARG A 257 16.70 -24.93 30.98
CA ARG A 257 16.23 -26.26 31.41
C ARG A 257 17.39 -27.18 31.77
N LEU A 258 18.50 -27.14 31.04
CA LEU A 258 19.70 -27.92 31.38
C LEU A 258 20.31 -27.46 32.70
N GLN A 259 20.32 -26.15 32.96
CA GLN A 259 20.93 -25.57 34.15
C GLN A 259 20.10 -25.75 35.42
N TYR A 260 18.78 -25.54 35.34
CA TYR A 260 17.90 -25.48 36.51
C TYR A 260 16.95 -26.69 36.62
N GLY A 261 16.76 -27.45 35.55
CA GLY A 261 15.95 -28.67 35.54
C GLY A 261 14.54 -28.45 36.10
N ASN A 262 14.17 -29.25 37.11
CA ASN A 262 12.86 -29.19 37.75
C ASN A 262 12.70 -28.00 38.72
N MET A 263 13.75 -27.21 39.00
CA MET A 263 13.69 -26.06 39.90
C MET A 263 13.03 -24.83 39.27
N LEU A 264 12.89 -24.77 37.95
CA LEU A 264 12.11 -23.73 37.27
C LEU A 264 10.62 -23.89 37.58
N ASP A 265 9.93 -22.79 37.92
CA ASP A 265 8.49 -22.81 38.07
C ASP A 265 7.80 -23.13 36.73
N LYS A 266 6.61 -23.74 36.79
CA LYS A 266 5.81 -24.05 35.60
C LYS A 266 5.53 -22.83 34.73
N THR A 267 5.42 -21.64 35.34
CA THR A 267 5.17 -20.40 34.61
C THR A 267 6.41 -19.82 33.93
N GLU A 268 7.60 -20.14 34.43
CA GLU A 268 8.90 -19.69 33.89
C GLU A 268 9.41 -20.61 32.79
N ARG A 269 9.02 -21.89 32.82
CA ARG A 269 9.39 -22.88 31.80
C ARG A 269 8.92 -22.44 30.41
N GLY A 270 9.87 -22.34 29.49
CA GLY A 270 9.61 -21.96 28.10
C GLY A 270 8.94 -20.58 27.96
N ALA A 271 9.03 -19.70 28.96
CA ALA A 271 8.41 -18.39 28.90
C ALA A 271 8.98 -17.56 27.73
N LEU A 272 10.30 -17.55 27.57
CA LEU A 272 10.98 -16.88 26.45
C LEU A 272 10.50 -17.43 25.10
N GLU A 273 10.44 -18.76 24.97
CA GLU A 273 9.92 -19.41 23.76
C GLU A 273 8.45 -19.00 23.48
N ARG A 274 7.60 -18.99 24.50
CA ARG A 274 6.18 -18.60 24.36
C ARG A 274 6.01 -17.14 23.96
N PHE A 275 6.76 -16.22 24.56
CA PHE A 275 6.71 -14.80 24.19
C PHE A 275 7.17 -14.60 22.74
N ALA A 276 8.26 -15.24 22.32
CA ALA A 276 8.72 -15.14 20.94
C ALA A 276 7.72 -15.74 19.93
N LEU A 277 6.97 -16.79 20.30
CA LEU A 277 5.88 -17.33 19.46
C LEU A 277 4.71 -16.36 19.27
N GLU A 278 4.53 -15.38 20.16
CA GLU A 278 3.48 -14.35 19.99
C GLU A 278 3.86 -13.32 18.91
N GLU A 279 5.16 -13.10 18.69
CA GLU A 279 5.66 -12.22 17.62
C GLU A 279 5.55 -12.85 16.22
N LEU A 280 5.22 -14.14 16.13
CA LEU A 280 5.01 -14.87 14.87
C LEU A 280 3.52 -14.89 14.45
N SER A 281 2.79 -13.82 14.74
CA SER A 281 1.35 -13.66 14.48
C SER A 281 0.97 -13.78 12.99
N PHE A 282 1.91 -13.49 12.10
CA PHE A 282 1.81 -13.61 10.64
C PHE A 282 1.99 -15.04 10.10
N LEU A 283 2.18 -16.04 10.96
CA LEU A 283 2.13 -17.46 10.61
C LEU A 283 0.78 -18.08 11.00
N LYS A 284 0.39 -19.15 10.31
CA LYS A 284 -0.75 -19.95 10.76
C LYS A 284 -0.55 -20.42 12.20
N PRO A 285 -1.64 -20.62 12.96
CA PRO A 285 -1.56 -20.92 14.39
C PRO A 285 -0.53 -22.01 14.73
N LEU A 286 0.52 -21.60 15.43
CA LEU A 286 1.66 -22.44 15.84
C LEU A 286 1.33 -23.29 17.08
N THR A 287 0.12 -23.84 17.16
CA THR A 287 -0.39 -24.58 18.33
C THR A 287 0.52 -25.73 18.71
N LYS A 288 1.17 -26.38 17.72
CA LYS A 288 2.14 -27.45 17.95
C LYS A 288 3.34 -26.95 18.77
N LEU A 289 3.92 -25.81 18.38
CA LEU A 289 5.05 -25.19 19.07
C LEU A 289 4.66 -24.64 20.44
N LYS A 290 3.49 -23.99 20.55
CA LYS A 290 2.96 -23.50 21.83
C LYS A 290 2.82 -24.63 22.86
N LYS A 291 2.24 -25.77 22.44
CA LYS A 291 2.13 -26.97 23.29
C LYS A 291 3.48 -27.59 23.61
N ASP A 292 4.47 -27.49 22.74
CA ASP A 292 5.81 -28.01 23.02
C ASP A 292 6.53 -27.15 24.06
N ALA A 293 6.45 -25.82 23.92
CA ALA A 293 7.05 -24.86 24.84
C ALA A 293 6.54 -25.00 26.29
N GLU A 294 5.29 -25.41 26.47
CA GLU A 294 4.66 -25.65 27.79
C GLU A 294 5.15 -26.94 28.49
N LYS A 295 5.81 -27.84 27.77
CA LYS A 295 6.25 -29.12 28.35
C LYS A 295 7.48 -28.94 29.24
N ALA A 296 7.58 -29.85 30.21
CA ALA A 296 8.77 -29.96 31.05
C ALA A 296 10.02 -30.42 30.26
N LYS A 297 9.83 -31.14 29.16
CA LYS A 297 10.86 -31.49 28.18
C LYS A 297 10.29 -31.21 26.79
N ASN A 298 11.03 -30.46 25.97
CA ASN A 298 10.68 -30.28 24.56
C ASN A 298 10.80 -31.62 23.85
N ASN A 299 9.85 -31.89 22.94
CA ASN A 299 9.92 -33.05 22.07
C ASN A 299 10.47 -32.70 20.70
N MET A 300 10.63 -31.41 20.38
CA MET A 300 11.18 -30.94 19.11
C MET A 300 12.53 -30.25 19.33
N SER A 301 13.53 -30.63 18.53
CA SER A 301 14.80 -29.90 18.43
C SER A 301 14.61 -28.54 17.78
N VAL A 302 15.62 -27.66 17.87
CA VAL A 302 15.57 -26.34 17.22
C VAL A 302 15.50 -26.50 15.69
N GLU A 303 16.17 -27.50 15.13
CA GLU A 303 16.15 -27.83 13.70
C GLU A 303 14.76 -28.30 13.24
N GLU A 304 14.10 -29.18 14.00
CA GLU A 304 12.73 -29.61 13.71
C GLU A 304 11.73 -28.45 13.79
N LYS A 305 11.98 -27.48 14.67
CA LYS A 305 11.18 -26.23 14.77
C LYS A 305 11.43 -25.32 13.58
N ARG A 306 12.69 -25.19 13.11
CA ARG A 306 13.05 -24.44 11.90
C ARG A 306 12.31 -24.99 10.68
N GLU A 307 12.42 -26.30 10.44
CA GLU A 307 11.72 -26.96 9.32
C GLU A 307 10.20 -26.78 9.41
N TYR A 308 9.62 -26.87 10.62
CA TYR A 308 8.19 -26.65 10.81
C TYR A 308 7.76 -25.22 10.46
N ILE A 309 8.54 -24.20 10.86
CA ILE A 309 8.24 -22.80 10.57
C ILE A 309 8.39 -22.50 9.07
N GLU A 310 9.46 -22.97 8.43
CA GLU A 310 9.70 -22.77 6.99
C GLU A 310 8.54 -23.28 6.12
N ASN A 311 7.94 -24.40 6.53
CA ASN A 311 6.80 -25.02 5.84
C ASN A 311 5.42 -24.53 6.32
N THR A 312 5.38 -23.69 7.35
CA THR A 312 4.12 -23.11 7.84
C THR A 312 3.65 -22.00 6.90
N ALA A 313 2.34 -21.98 6.63
CA ALA A 313 1.76 -20.96 5.78
C ALA A 313 1.69 -19.60 6.50
N LEU A 314 2.02 -18.53 5.78
CA LEU A 314 1.80 -17.15 6.16
C LEU A 314 0.30 -16.82 6.23
N THR A 315 -0.03 -15.85 7.07
CA THR A 315 -1.36 -15.24 7.18
C THR A 315 -1.27 -13.80 6.68
N PRO A 316 -1.74 -13.50 5.45
CA PRO A 316 -1.76 -12.12 4.96
C PRO A 316 -2.53 -11.17 5.89
N GLY A 317 -3.54 -11.68 6.61
CA GLY A 317 -4.21 -10.94 7.67
C GLY A 317 -3.30 -10.61 8.84
N GLY A 318 -2.47 -11.54 9.31
CA GLY A 318 -1.51 -11.25 10.37
C GLY A 318 -0.41 -10.27 9.93
N ILE A 319 0.01 -10.33 8.67
CA ILE A 319 0.95 -9.33 8.11
C ILE A 319 0.29 -7.94 8.07
N PHE A 320 -0.95 -7.86 7.59
CA PHE A 320 -1.70 -6.61 7.56
C PHE A 320 -1.98 -6.07 8.97
N ASP A 321 -2.29 -6.94 9.93
CA ASP A 321 -2.54 -6.56 11.32
C ASP A 321 -1.28 -5.95 11.96
N GLU A 322 -0.09 -6.53 11.76
CA GLU A 322 1.18 -5.93 12.22
C GLU A 322 1.45 -4.56 11.56
N PHE A 323 1.17 -4.44 10.26
CA PHE A 323 1.31 -3.21 9.51
C PHE A 323 0.35 -2.12 10.02
N ASN A 324 -0.92 -2.46 10.21
CA ASN A 324 -1.95 -1.55 10.71
C ASN A 324 -1.70 -1.16 12.18
N TYR A 325 -1.27 -2.12 13.00
CA TYR A 325 -0.92 -1.90 14.40
C TYR A 325 0.25 -0.93 14.55
N PHE A 326 1.28 -1.05 13.71
CA PHE A 326 2.42 -0.13 13.71
C PHE A 326 1.99 1.33 13.48
N TYR A 327 1.00 1.55 12.61
CA TYR A 327 0.42 2.86 12.34
C TYR A 327 -0.78 3.21 13.23
N PHE A 328 -0.88 2.60 14.42
CA PHE A 328 -1.95 2.85 15.39
C PHE A 328 -3.37 2.80 14.80
N GLY A 329 -3.60 1.94 13.79
CA GLY A 329 -4.90 1.81 13.15
C GLY A 329 -5.22 2.89 12.10
N TYR A 330 -4.36 3.90 11.89
CA TYR A 330 -4.59 5.00 10.92
C TYR A 330 -4.69 4.54 9.46
N VAL A 331 -4.24 3.31 9.17
CA VAL A 331 -4.42 2.69 7.85
C VAL A 331 -5.89 2.29 7.62
N SER A 332 -6.66 2.07 8.69
CA SER A 332 -8.03 1.55 8.63
C SER A 332 -9.09 2.52 9.16
N ALA A 333 -8.72 3.42 10.07
CA ALA A 333 -9.60 4.38 10.72
C ALA A 333 -9.73 5.68 9.90
N ASP A 334 -10.97 6.13 9.67
CA ASP A 334 -11.21 7.41 9.00
C ASP A 334 -10.93 8.60 9.94
N TRP A 335 -10.80 9.80 9.38
CA TRP A 335 -10.40 10.98 10.14
C TRP A 335 -11.33 11.30 11.32
N MET A 336 -12.63 10.97 11.25
CA MET A 336 -13.56 11.22 12.35
C MET A 336 -13.29 10.27 13.51
N GLU A 337 -13.10 8.98 13.21
CA GLU A 337 -12.73 7.96 14.19
C GLU A 337 -11.43 8.35 14.92
N VAL A 338 -10.41 8.74 14.15
CA VAL A 338 -9.12 9.19 14.71
C VAL A 338 -9.27 10.48 15.53
N LEU A 339 -10.07 11.45 15.06
CA LEU A 339 -10.28 12.71 15.76
C LEU A 339 -10.90 12.49 17.16
N PHE A 340 -11.92 11.64 17.26
CA PHE A 340 -12.54 11.32 18.55
C PHE A 340 -11.66 10.41 19.42
N GLU A 341 -10.81 9.58 18.83
CA GLU A 341 -9.82 8.80 19.59
C GLU A 341 -8.74 9.70 20.23
N LEU A 342 -8.28 10.73 19.51
CA LEU A 342 -7.25 11.66 20.00
C LEU A 342 -7.77 12.59 21.12
N TYR A 343 -8.99 13.13 20.97
CA TYR A 343 -9.50 14.17 21.85
C TYR A 343 -10.65 13.74 22.76
N GLY A 344 -11.12 12.50 22.66
CA GLY A 344 -12.22 11.98 23.46
C GLY A 344 -13.57 12.58 23.04
N SER A 345 -14.51 12.60 23.98
CA SER A 345 -15.86 13.10 23.72
C SER A 345 -15.85 14.58 23.38
N PHE A 346 -16.76 15.03 22.52
CA PHE A 346 -16.84 16.42 22.09
C PHE A 346 -16.95 17.39 23.27
N ASP A 347 -17.63 16.97 24.35
CA ASP A 347 -17.81 17.73 25.58
C ASP A 347 -16.50 17.97 26.35
N GLU A 348 -15.47 17.15 26.12
CA GLU A 348 -14.13 17.30 26.71
C GLU A 348 -13.21 18.21 25.89
N TRP A 349 -13.58 18.55 24.65
CA TRP A 349 -12.73 19.34 23.77
C TRP A 349 -12.61 20.80 24.25
N PRO A 350 -11.39 21.37 24.28
CA PRO A 350 -11.20 22.79 24.50
C PRO A 350 -11.93 23.62 23.43
N GLU A 351 -12.51 24.75 23.83
CA GLU A 351 -13.23 25.64 22.91
C GLU A 351 -12.38 26.10 21.70
N PRO A 352 -11.09 26.44 21.83
CA PRO A 352 -10.25 26.76 20.68
C PRO A 352 -10.13 25.61 19.68
N LEU A 353 -10.09 24.36 20.15
CA LEU A 353 -10.04 23.18 19.29
C LEU A 353 -11.37 23.01 18.55
N ARG A 354 -12.50 23.17 19.24
CA ARG A 354 -13.83 23.06 18.63
C ARG A 354 -14.01 24.07 17.49
N ILE A 355 -13.60 25.33 17.71
CA ILE A 355 -13.66 26.38 16.69
C ILE A 355 -12.70 26.05 15.54
N LYS A 356 -11.47 25.60 15.83
CA LYS A 356 -10.48 25.24 14.80
C LYS A 356 -10.98 24.11 13.89
N VAL A 357 -11.56 23.06 14.47
CA VAL A 357 -12.16 21.94 13.72
C VAL A 357 -13.40 22.38 12.95
N ALA A 358 -14.28 23.18 13.56
CA ALA A 358 -15.46 23.72 12.87
C ALA A 358 -15.06 24.56 11.64
N HIS A 359 -14.09 25.44 11.81
CA HIS A 359 -13.57 26.29 10.74
C HIS A 359 -12.95 25.47 9.60
N SER A 360 -12.11 24.47 9.91
CA SER A 360 -11.46 23.65 8.88
C SER A 360 -12.45 22.83 8.05
N MET A 361 -13.59 22.50 8.63
CA MET A 361 -14.71 21.82 7.98
C MET A 361 -15.67 22.78 7.25
N ASN A 362 -15.32 24.07 7.16
CA ASN A 362 -16.15 25.14 6.59
C ASN A 362 -17.53 25.26 7.28
N LEU A 363 -17.61 24.98 8.58
CA LEU A 363 -18.84 25.15 9.36
C LEU A 363 -18.98 26.57 9.94
N CYS A 364 -17.89 27.31 10.08
CA CYS A 364 -17.87 28.69 10.58
C CYS A 364 -16.65 29.48 10.06
N GLY A 365 -16.65 30.81 10.23
CA GLY A 365 -15.49 31.67 9.95
C GLY A 365 -14.34 31.49 10.96
N MET A 366 -13.19 32.16 10.72
CA MET A 366 -12.05 32.15 11.67
C MET A 366 -12.38 32.81 13.01
N GLU A 367 -13.22 33.83 12.98
CA GLU A 367 -13.76 34.53 14.14
C GLU A 367 -15.28 34.50 14.06
N PRO A 368 -15.91 33.36 14.36
CA PRO A 368 -17.35 33.21 14.22
C PRO A 368 -18.07 34.04 15.27
N ASP A 369 -19.21 34.62 14.89
CA ASP A 369 -20.13 35.20 15.86
C ASP A 369 -20.80 34.08 16.71
N GLU A 370 -21.53 34.48 17.75
CA GLU A 370 -22.15 33.51 18.67
C GLU A 370 -23.21 32.63 17.97
N GLU A 371 -23.88 33.12 16.91
CA GLU A 371 -24.88 32.34 16.19
C GLU A 371 -24.23 31.29 15.27
N GLU A 372 -23.22 31.70 14.49
CA GLU A 372 -22.39 30.79 13.68
C GLU A 372 -21.73 29.73 14.55
N LYS A 373 -21.18 30.13 15.69
CA LYS A 373 -20.54 29.23 16.64
C LYS A 373 -21.52 28.21 17.21
N ILE A 374 -22.69 28.64 17.71
CA ILE A 374 -23.71 27.71 18.23
C ILE A 374 -24.11 26.69 17.15
N GLN A 375 -24.30 27.14 15.92
CA GLN A 375 -24.70 26.28 14.81
C GLN A 375 -23.60 25.28 14.44
N ALA A 376 -22.35 25.72 14.34
CA ALA A 376 -21.22 24.86 14.01
C ALA A 376 -20.95 23.80 15.09
N LEU A 377 -21.00 24.19 16.36
CA LEU A 377 -20.83 23.27 17.49
C LEU A 377 -21.96 22.24 17.57
N LYS A 378 -23.19 22.63 17.23
CA LYS A 378 -24.32 21.71 17.12
C LYS A 378 -24.07 20.66 16.03
N THR A 379 -23.60 21.08 14.86
CA THR A 379 -23.26 20.15 13.76
C THR A 379 -22.14 19.19 14.15
N LEU A 380 -21.07 19.66 14.82
CA LEU A 380 -20.00 18.77 15.30
C LEU A 380 -20.51 17.72 16.30
N ARG A 381 -21.40 18.12 17.22
CA ARG A 381 -22.04 17.19 18.16
C ARG A 381 -22.93 16.16 17.45
N GLU A 382 -23.67 16.56 16.42
CA GLU A 382 -24.45 15.64 15.60
C GLU A 382 -23.56 14.62 14.85
N MET A 383 -22.35 15.04 14.45
CA MET A 383 -21.36 14.15 13.83
C MET A 383 -20.79 13.13 14.82
N GLU A 384 -20.43 13.55 16.03
CA GLU A 384 -20.01 12.64 17.12
C GLU A 384 -21.09 11.60 17.40
N GLU A 385 -22.35 12.03 17.58
CA GLU A 385 -23.48 11.15 17.86
C GLU A 385 -23.66 10.09 16.77
N LYS A 386 -23.48 10.49 15.51
CA LYS A 386 -23.55 9.58 14.36
C LYS A 386 -22.40 8.58 14.35
N GLN A 387 -21.19 9.00 14.69
CA GLN A 387 -20.03 8.12 14.78
C GLN A 387 -20.18 7.13 15.95
N ARG A 388 -20.62 7.60 17.13
CA ARG A 388 -20.87 6.74 18.28
C ARG A 388 -21.93 5.69 17.99
N LYS A 389 -23.03 6.06 17.33
CA LYS A 389 -24.06 5.10 16.88
C LYS A 389 -23.52 4.08 15.88
N LYS A 390 -22.58 4.47 15.01
CA LYS A 390 -21.92 3.55 14.07
C LYS A 390 -21.05 2.54 14.83
N GLU A 391 -20.30 2.99 15.84
CA GLU A 391 -19.48 2.12 16.70
C GLU A 391 -20.32 1.19 17.57
N GLU A 392 -21.36 1.70 18.23
CA GLU A 392 -22.32 0.90 19.01
C GLU A 392 -23.00 -0.16 18.13
N ALA A 393 -23.40 0.19 16.91
CA ALA A 393 -23.98 -0.76 15.96
C ALA A 393 -22.98 -1.85 15.52
N LEU A 394 -21.71 -1.49 15.36
CA LEU A 394 -20.64 -2.46 15.08
C LEU A 394 -20.45 -3.40 16.27
N ASP A 395 -20.30 -2.87 17.48
CA ASP A 395 -20.14 -3.66 18.72
C ASP A 395 -21.31 -4.61 18.96
N ASP A 396 -22.54 -4.14 18.77
CA ASP A 396 -23.75 -4.95 18.87
C ASP A 396 -23.75 -6.09 17.84
N ALA A 397 -23.34 -5.81 16.61
CA ALA A 397 -23.31 -6.81 15.56
C ALA A 397 -22.17 -7.83 15.75
N TYR A 398 -21.06 -7.43 16.40
CA TYR A 398 -20.02 -8.37 16.85
C TYR A 398 -20.49 -9.30 17.97
N GLN A 399 -21.48 -8.89 18.79
CA GLN A 399 -21.98 -9.65 19.93
C GLN A 399 -23.15 -10.61 19.60
N ARG A 400 -23.88 -10.39 18.49
CA ARG A 400 -25.17 -11.06 18.24
C ARG A 400 -25.08 -12.48 17.65
N ASN A 401 -24.14 -12.81 16.75
CA ASN A 401 -23.89 -14.21 16.33
C ASN A 401 -22.55 -14.42 15.58
N ASP A 402 -21.94 -15.60 15.73
CA ASP A 402 -20.67 -16.00 15.08
C ASP A 402 -20.62 -15.81 13.55
N SER A 403 -21.76 -15.81 12.84
CA SER A 403 -21.82 -15.62 11.38
C SER A 403 -21.86 -14.15 10.97
N GLU A 404 -22.49 -13.28 11.74
CA GLU A 404 -22.51 -11.82 11.53
C GLU A 404 -21.17 -11.22 11.98
N SER A 405 -20.64 -11.69 13.12
CA SER A 405 -19.27 -11.39 13.55
C SER A 405 -18.25 -11.81 12.49
N LYS A 406 -18.44 -12.95 11.81
CA LYS A 406 -17.59 -13.39 10.68
C LYS A 406 -17.75 -12.52 9.43
N LYS A 407 -18.95 -12.03 9.09
CA LYS A 407 -19.17 -11.13 7.95
C LYS A 407 -18.59 -9.74 8.18
N LEU A 408 -18.73 -9.18 9.38
CA LEU A 408 -18.11 -7.91 9.77
C LEU A 408 -16.58 -8.03 9.87
N TYR A 409 -16.09 -9.13 10.43
CA TYR A 409 -14.67 -9.50 10.41
C TYR A 409 -14.11 -9.74 9.00
N GLN A 410 -14.95 -10.03 7.99
CA GLN A 410 -14.54 -10.08 6.58
C GLN A 410 -14.57 -8.70 5.91
N GLN A 411 -15.53 -7.83 6.26
CA GLN A 411 -15.61 -6.46 5.74
C GLN A 411 -14.43 -5.57 6.19
N GLY A 412 -13.85 -5.82 7.36
CA GLY A 412 -12.61 -5.16 7.83
C GLY A 412 -11.31 -5.70 7.23
N ARG A 413 -11.37 -6.71 6.35
CA ARG A 413 -10.19 -7.42 5.82
C ARG A 413 -9.88 -7.15 4.35
N VAL A 414 -10.38 -6.03 3.81
CA VAL A 414 -9.95 -5.57 2.47
C VAL A 414 -8.42 -5.50 2.41
N GLY A 415 -7.74 -4.98 3.45
CA GLY A 415 -6.28 -4.96 3.50
C GLY A 415 -5.59 -6.33 3.41
N GLU A 416 -6.17 -7.39 4.02
CA GLU A 416 -5.66 -8.76 3.93
C GLU A 416 -5.61 -9.24 2.46
N ASP A 417 -6.71 -9.04 1.73
CA ASP A 417 -6.83 -9.49 0.34
C ASP A 417 -5.83 -8.76 -0.56
N TYR A 418 -5.62 -7.46 -0.34
CA TYR A 418 -4.58 -6.70 -1.05
C TYR A 418 -3.19 -7.25 -0.76
N PHE A 419 -2.83 -7.48 0.51
CA PHE A 419 -1.51 -8.01 0.87
C PHE A 419 -1.28 -9.41 0.30
N ARG A 420 -2.32 -10.25 0.28
CA ARG A 420 -2.29 -11.55 -0.41
C ARG A 420 -2.00 -11.36 -1.89
N GLU A 421 -2.77 -10.52 -2.58
CA GLU A 421 -2.63 -10.27 -4.01
C GLU A 421 -1.29 -9.63 -4.37
N PHE A 422 -0.71 -8.79 -3.50
CA PHE A 422 0.63 -8.25 -3.67
C PHE A 422 1.67 -9.37 -3.67
N ILE A 423 1.63 -10.27 -2.67
CA ILE A 423 2.60 -11.38 -2.57
C ILE A 423 2.44 -12.35 -3.75
N THR A 424 1.21 -12.69 -4.13
CA THR A 424 0.94 -13.67 -5.19
C THR A 424 1.00 -13.09 -6.60
N GLY A 425 1.09 -11.77 -6.75
CA GLY A 425 1.11 -11.09 -8.06
C GLY A 425 -0.26 -10.97 -8.71
N GLY A 426 -1.34 -11.00 -7.93
CA GLY A 426 -2.71 -10.77 -8.42
C GLY A 426 -3.05 -9.29 -8.63
N ARG A 427 -2.27 -8.37 -8.02
CA ARG A 427 -2.46 -6.92 -8.05
C ARG A 427 -1.13 -6.19 -8.00
N ASP A 428 -1.04 -5.04 -8.66
CA ASP A 428 0.10 -4.13 -8.51
C ASP A 428 0.15 -3.55 -7.10
N ILE A 429 1.33 -3.08 -6.70
CA ILE A 429 1.51 -2.31 -5.48
C ILE A 429 1.66 -0.86 -5.90
N ASN A 430 0.79 0.04 -5.43
CA ASN A 430 0.95 1.46 -5.71
C ASN A 430 2.15 2.05 -4.95
N ARG A 431 2.65 3.19 -5.44
CA ARG A 431 3.83 3.88 -4.89
C ARG A 431 3.72 4.13 -3.38
N SER A 432 2.60 4.70 -2.94
CA SER A 432 2.40 5.08 -1.54
C SER A 432 2.39 3.86 -0.62
N THR A 433 1.71 2.78 -1.00
CA THR A 433 1.68 1.52 -0.23
C THR A 433 3.07 0.93 -0.08
N LEU A 434 3.85 0.89 -1.16
CA LEU A 434 5.23 0.40 -1.11
C LEU A 434 6.08 1.25 -0.15
N ILE A 435 6.01 2.57 -0.26
CA ILE A 435 6.74 3.48 0.64
C ILE A 435 6.36 3.22 2.10
N CYS A 436 5.07 3.15 2.41
CA CYS A 436 4.58 2.97 3.78
C CYS A 436 4.98 1.61 4.35
N PHE A 437 4.97 0.56 3.53
CA PHE A 437 5.45 -0.77 3.92
C PHE A 437 6.95 -0.77 4.22
N LEU A 438 7.75 -0.07 3.41
CA LEU A 438 9.18 0.09 3.64
C LEU A 438 9.45 0.87 4.95
N LEU A 439 8.72 1.95 5.22
CA LEU A 439 8.85 2.69 6.48
C LEU A 439 8.49 1.83 7.70
N PHE A 440 7.45 0.99 7.59
CA PHE A 440 7.11 0.00 8.61
C PHE A 440 8.28 -0.94 8.89
N VAL A 441 8.86 -1.57 7.85
CA VAL A 441 9.99 -2.50 8.03
C VAL A 441 11.22 -1.78 8.62
N LYS A 442 11.52 -0.56 8.14
CA LYS A 442 12.61 0.27 8.67
C LYS A 442 12.54 0.44 10.19
N MET A 443 11.34 0.64 10.72
CA MET A 443 11.13 0.92 12.15
C MET A 443 11.03 -0.34 13.00
N ARG A 444 10.63 -1.47 12.40
CA ARG A 444 10.38 -2.70 13.14
C ARG A 444 11.58 -3.63 13.25
N MET A 445 12.60 -3.45 12.39
CA MET A 445 13.78 -4.31 12.38
C MET A 445 15.08 -3.55 12.13
N GLN A 446 16.20 -4.13 12.56
CA GLN A 446 17.52 -3.64 12.19
C GLN A 446 17.95 -4.23 10.85
N LEU A 447 17.95 -3.40 9.82
CA LEU A 447 18.38 -3.78 8.49
C LEU A 447 19.90 -3.69 8.36
N SER A 448 20.50 -4.63 7.61
CA SER A 448 21.90 -4.54 7.19
C SER A 448 22.15 -3.25 6.38
N GLU A 449 23.41 -2.80 6.32
CA GLU A 449 23.75 -1.53 5.64
C GLU A 449 23.30 -1.49 4.17
N GLU A 450 23.31 -2.63 3.47
CA GLU A 450 22.86 -2.77 2.07
C GLU A 450 21.33 -2.67 1.91
N ASN A 451 20.58 -3.01 2.95
CA ASN A 451 19.13 -3.06 2.95
C ASN A 451 18.49 -1.88 3.71
N LYS A 452 19.28 -1.12 4.46
CA LYS A 452 18.82 0.02 5.25
C LYS A 452 18.07 1.03 4.41
N ILE A 453 16.87 1.37 4.89
CA ILE A 453 15.98 2.29 4.20
C ILE A 453 16.38 3.72 4.55
N THR A 454 17.23 4.27 3.70
CA THR A 454 17.63 5.68 3.67
C THR A 454 16.89 6.41 2.54
N MET A 455 16.92 7.74 2.55
CA MET A 455 16.39 8.57 1.46
C MET A 455 16.89 8.12 0.07
N ASN A 456 18.22 7.96 -0.05
CA ASN A 456 18.85 7.54 -1.31
C ASN A 456 18.42 6.12 -1.70
N ARG A 457 18.31 5.20 -0.74
CA ARG A 457 17.88 3.83 -1.00
C ARG A 457 16.42 3.79 -1.44
N LEU A 458 15.53 4.51 -0.76
CA LEU A 458 14.12 4.59 -1.12
C LEU A 458 13.95 5.16 -2.53
N ASN A 459 14.62 6.27 -2.86
CA ASN A 459 14.58 6.83 -4.21
C ASN A 459 15.11 5.87 -5.29
N ARG A 460 16.15 5.07 -4.98
CA ARG A 460 16.61 4.01 -5.89
C ARG A 460 15.58 2.89 -6.07
N ILE A 461 14.91 2.48 -4.99
CA ILE A 461 13.83 1.49 -5.03
C ILE A 461 12.69 2.01 -5.92
N LEU A 462 12.25 3.25 -5.71
CA LEU A 462 11.18 3.88 -6.50
C LEU A 462 11.53 3.92 -7.99
N LEU A 463 12.73 4.37 -8.35
CA LEU A 463 13.19 4.36 -9.74
C LEU A 463 13.21 2.95 -10.36
N ASN A 464 13.67 1.96 -9.61
CA ASN A 464 13.68 0.56 -10.08
C ASN A 464 12.26 0.00 -10.28
N CYS A 465 11.27 0.55 -9.57
CA CYS A 465 9.85 0.22 -9.71
C CYS A 465 9.15 1.05 -10.79
N LYS A 466 9.85 2.00 -11.43
CA LYS A 466 9.28 3.01 -12.34
C LYS A 466 8.27 3.94 -11.66
N PHE A 467 8.49 4.20 -10.38
CA PHE A 467 7.80 5.25 -9.65
C PHE A 467 8.65 6.51 -9.60
N LEU A 468 7.97 7.64 -9.47
CA LEU A 468 8.61 8.91 -9.18
C LEU A 468 9.38 8.86 -7.86
N GLN A 469 10.53 9.50 -7.83
CA GLN A 469 11.28 9.75 -6.61
C GLN A 469 10.50 10.66 -5.65
N LEU A 470 10.95 10.76 -4.41
CA LEU A 470 10.36 11.66 -3.44
C LEU A 470 10.57 13.11 -3.87
N LYS A 471 9.47 13.86 -4.01
CA LYS A 471 9.47 15.29 -4.36
C LYS A 471 9.09 16.14 -3.15
N PRO A 472 9.84 17.21 -2.82
CA PRO A 472 9.60 18.00 -1.62
C PRO A 472 8.37 18.91 -1.70
N ASP A 473 7.71 19.03 -2.85
CA ASP A 473 6.50 19.81 -3.08
C ASP A 473 5.21 18.97 -2.94
N ASN A 474 5.33 17.65 -2.85
CA ASN A 474 4.21 16.75 -2.59
C ASN A 474 4.04 16.52 -1.07
N ASP A 475 2.82 16.73 -0.56
CA ASP A 475 2.49 16.62 0.87
C ASP A 475 2.86 15.27 1.50
N PHE A 476 2.55 14.16 0.82
CA PHE A 476 2.89 12.82 1.30
C PHE A 476 4.41 12.59 1.28
N ASP A 477 5.10 13.02 0.23
CA ASP A 477 6.56 12.89 0.13
C ASP A 477 7.29 13.76 1.16
N GLN A 478 6.78 14.96 1.47
CA GLN A 478 7.28 15.79 2.57
C GLN A 478 7.20 15.04 3.90
N PHE A 479 6.05 14.42 4.19
CA PHE A 479 5.90 13.57 5.37
C PHE A 479 6.95 12.45 5.40
N VAL A 480 7.12 11.71 4.30
CA VAL A 480 8.12 10.63 4.20
C VAL A 480 9.54 11.15 4.40
N ILE A 481 9.86 12.32 3.84
CA ILE A 481 11.16 12.97 3.99
C ILE A 481 11.44 13.36 5.44
N ARG A 482 10.46 13.97 6.12
CA ARG A 482 10.56 14.31 7.55
C ARG A 482 10.73 13.05 8.39
N PHE A 483 9.91 12.02 8.13
CA PHE A 483 9.96 10.74 8.83
C PHE A 483 11.35 10.08 8.72
N LEU A 484 11.92 10.04 7.51
CA LEU A 484 13.24 9.44 7.28
C LEU A 484 14.42 10.21 7.87
N ARG A 485 14.25 11.52 8.11
CA ARG A 485 15.30 12.39 8.67
C ARG A 485 15.21 12.54 10.19
N SER A 486 14.05 12.26 10.78
CA SER A 486 13.82 12.42 12.21
C SER A 486 14.58 11.38 13.04
N GLN A 487 15.00 11.78 14.24
CA GLN A 487 15.43 10.85 15.29
C GLN A 487 14.24 10.21 16.00
N GLU A 488 13.09 10.89 15.98
CA GLU A 488 11.81 10.43 16.53
C GLU A 488 10.75 10.37 15.40
N PRO A 489 10.77 9.34 14.54
CA PRO A 489 9.84 9.28 13.39
C PRO A 489 8.36 9.14 13.79
N MET A 490 8.09 8.56 14.96
CA MET A 490 6.72 8.39 15.45
C MET A 490 6.08 9.72 15.87
N GLU A 491 6.87 10.67 16.41
CA GLU A 491 6.38 12.02 16.68
C GLU A 491 5.96 12.73 15.38
N ILE A 492 6.73 12.54 14.29
CA ILE A 492 6.37 13.07 12.97
C ILE A 492 5.08 12.45 12.44
N LEU A 493 4.86 11.14 12.68
CA LEU A 493 3.62 10.47 12.32
C LEU A 493 2.44 11.06 13.08
N GLU A 494 2.54 11.18 14.40
CA GLU A 494 1.48 11.71 15.25
C GLU A 494 1.14 13.17 14.91
N GLU A 495 2.16 14.03 14.74
CA GLU A 495 1.99 15.44 14.36
C GLU A 495 1.25 15.59 13.02
N GLU A 496 1.64 14.81 12.00
CA GLU A 496 1.03 14.92 10.68
C GLU A 496 -0.38 14.31 10.65
N VAL A 497 -0.63 13.26 11.43
CA VAL A 497 -1.99 12.71 11.64
C VAL A 497 -2.88 13.77 12.29
N GLU A 498 -2.45 14.37 13.40
CA GLU A 498 -3.19 15.42 14.11
C GLU A 498 -3.51 16.60 13.17
N LYS A 499 -2.52 17.04 12.39
CA LYS A 499 -2.69 18.10 11.38
C LYS A 499 -3.76 17.77 10.35
N GLN A 500 -3.80 16.54 9.82
CA GLN A 500 -4.78 16.15 8.80
C GLN A 500 -6.19 15.99 9.39
N VAL A 501 -6.33 15.34 10.56
CA VAL A 501 -7.66 15.09 11.15
C VAL A 501 -8.32 16.37 11.65
N VAL A 502 -7.54 17.32 12.19
CA VAL A 502 -8.04 18.66 12.55
C VAL A 502 -8.46 19.44 11.30
N GLN A 503 -7.95 19.11 10.12
CA GLN A 503 -8.41 19.66 8.83
C GLN A 503 -9.62 18.93 8.24
N GLY A 504 -10.18 17.94 8.93
CA GLY A 504 -11.27 17.10 8.40
C GLY A 504 -10.85 16.20 7.24
N LYS A 505 -9.56 15.86 7.15
CA LYS A 505 -8.97 15.05 6.07
C LYS A 505 -8.50 13.70 6.61
N ASN A 506 -8.72 12.65 5.82
CA ASN A 506 -8.08 11.37 6.08
C ASN A 506 -6.56 11.51 5.97
N PHE A 507 -5.84 10.86 6.87
CA PHE A 507 -4.38 10.79 6.79
C PHE A 507 -3.95 10.03 5.54
N TYR A 508 -2.75 10.29 5.01
CA TYR A 508 -2.25 9.70 3.76
C TYR A 508 -2.23 8.15 3.78
N LEU A 509 -2.15 7.55 4.97
CA LEU A 509 -2.13 6.10 5.14
C LEU A 509 -3.51 5.46 5.09
N TYR A 510 -4.58 6.23 5.26
CA TYR A 510 -5.94 5.71 5.31
C TYR A 510 -6.27 5.00 4.02
N LYS A 511 -6.41 3.67 4.12
CA LYS A 511 -6.65 2.78 2.98
C LYS A 511 -5.67 3.03 1.84
N VAL A 512 -4.40 3.30 2.14
CA VAL A 512 -3.34 3.59 1.15
C VAL A 512 -3.24 2.51 0.06
N TYR A 513 -3.61 1.27 0.39
CA TYR A 513 -3.66 0.14 -0.53
C TYR A 513 -4.83 0.18 -1.52
N ASN A 514 -5.93 0.90 -1.26
CA ASN A 514 -7.13 0.88 -2.09
C ASN A 514 -6.92 1.39 -3.51
N GLU A 515 -5.96 2.29 -3.72
CA GLU A 515 -5.63 2.81 -5.04
C GLU A 515 -4.77 1.83 -5.85
N ALA A 516 -4.41 0.67 -5.29
CA ALA A 516 -3.67 -0.33 -6.02
C ALA A 516 -4.61 -1.08 -6.98
N TYR A 517 -4.28 -1.07 -8.27
CA TYR A 517 -5.04 -1.76 -9.32
C TYR A 517 -4.08 -2.37 -10.34
N CYS A 518 -4.54 -3.36 -11.11
CA CYS A 518 -3.70 -3.96 -12.16
C CYS A 518 -3.72 -3.07 -13.42
N HIS A 519 -2.57 -2.47 -13.75
CA HIS A 519 -2.43 -1.58 -14.91
C HIS A 519 -2.82 -2.28 -16.21
N GLN A 520 -2.37 -3.52 -16.40
CA GLN A 520 -2.70 -4.27 -17.61
C GLN A 520 -4.22 -4.48 -17.77
N LYS A 521 -4.97 -4.70 -16.67
CA LYS A 521 -6.43 -4.82 -16.74
C LYS A 521 -7.07 -3.50 -17.15
N GLU A 522 -6.63 -2.38 -16.58
CA GLU A 522 -7.12 -1.04 -16.96
C GLU A 522 -6.85 -0.76 -18.44
N LEU A 523 -5.61 -0.98 -18.88
CA LEU A 523 -5.21 -0.76 -20.27
C LEU A 523 -6.04 -1.63 -21.23
N LEU A 524 -6.24 -2.91 -20.91
CA LEU A 524 -7.10 -3.79 -21.71
C LEU A 524 -8.55 -3.31 -21.77
N GLU A 525 -9.11 -2.76 -20.69
CA GLU A 525 -10.50 -2.26 -20.67
C GLU A 525 -10.72 -1.02 -21.56
N TYR A 526 -9.69 -0.21 -21.75
CA TYR A 526 -9.79 1.05 -22.51
C TYR A 526 -9.19 0.98 -23.92
N LEU A 527 -8.26 0.08 -24.20
CA LEU A 527 -7.56 0.05 -25.47
C LEU A 527 -8.02 -1.06 -26.42
N ILE A 528 -8.67 -2.10 -25.89
CA ILE A 528 -9.16 -3.29 -26.61
C ILE A 528 -10.64 -3.48 -26.29
#